data_AF-A0A917QYT6-F1
#
_entry.id   AF-A0A917QYT6-F1
#
_cell.length_a   1.000
_cell.length_b   1.000
_cell.length_c   1.000
_cell.angle_alpha   90.00
_cell.angle_beta   90.00
_cell.angle_gamma   90.00
#
_symmetry.space_group_name_H-M   'P 1'
#
loop_
_entity.id
_entity.type
_entity.pdbx_description
1 polymer ?
#
loop_
_entity_poly.entity_id
_entity_poly.type
_entity_poly.pdbx_seq_one_letter_code
_entity_poly.pdbx_strand_id
1 'polypeptide(L)'
;MTTAETARLVTLIASICPSTHMEETTETTAKNWHPLLADLDAADAHEAVIRLGRRRHHIAAVDIRDEVRAIREERLARDPLPLPDADPDDPRRYRAELLAIVTAIASGQRVERAPTSPAPPPHAPADRSRNDLRVRALRVPCPWCKAAPGHPCTVPRLGIPLKNAPAHASRLTAADPP
;
A
#
# COMPACT_ATOMS: atom_id res chain seq x y z
N MET A 1 17.18 -5.24 -24.10
CA MET A 1 17.86 -4.15 -24.82
C MET A 1 18.60 -4.72 -26.02
N THR A 2 18.87 -3.89 -27.03
CA THR A 2 19.60 -4.25 -28.26
C THR A 2 21.11 -4.35 -28.04
N THR A 3 21.83 -4.92 -29.02
CA THR A 3 23.31 -4.94 -29.05
C THR A 3 23.89 -3.53 -29.00
N ALA A 4 23.31 -2.59 -29.75
CA ALA A 4 23.73 -1.20 -29.77
C ALA A 4 23.52 -0.49 -28.42
N GLU A 5 22.43 -0.78 -27.72
CA GLU A 5 22.19 -0.29 -26.35
C GLU A 5 23.21 -0.87 -25.36
N THR A 6 23.52 -2.17 -25.48
CA THR A 6 24.54 -2.82 -24.65
C THR A 6 25.92 -2.17 -24.85
N ALA A 7 26.30 -1.88 -26.10
CA ALA A 7 27.57 -1.22 -26.40
C ALA A 7 27.67 0.21 -25.82
N ARG A 8 26.58 0.98 -25.88
CA ARG A 8 26.49 2.30 -25.23
C ARG A 8 26.66 2.18 -23.72
N LEU A 9 26.06 1.16 -23.11
CA LEU A 9 26.11 0.93 -21.68
C LEU A 9 27.52 0.52 -21.20
N VAL A 10 28.21 -0.37 -21.93
CA VAL A 10 29.61 -0.73 -21.66
C VAL A 10 30.53 0.49 -21.80
N THR A 11 30.30 1.31 -22.82
CA THR A 11 31.05 2.58 -23.00
C THR A 11 30.85 3.52 -21.81
N LEU A 12 29.61 3.65 -21.33
CA LEU A 12 29.30 4.45 -20.14
C LEU A 12 30.01 3.92 -18.89
N ILE A 13 30.02 2.60 -18.67
CA ILE A 13 30.71 1.98 -17.54
C ILE A 13 32.21 2.24 -17.61
N ALA A 14 32.84 2.09 -18.78
CA ALA A 14 34.26 2.39 -18.97
C ALA A 14 34.58 3.86 -18.64
N SER A 15 33.66 4.80 -18.93
CA SER A 15 33.80 6.21 -18.57
C SER A 15 33.64 6.48 -17.06
N ILE A 16 32.73 5.79 -16.38
CA ILE A 16 32.44 6.02 -14.95
C ILE A 16 33.41 5.27 -14.04
N CYS A 17 33.85 4.09 -14.46
CA CYS A 17 34.70 3.16 -13.72
C CYS A 17 35.99 2.90 -14.53
N PRO A 18 36.93 3.87 -14.62
CA PRO A 18 38.14 3.72 -15.42
C PRO A 18 39.07 2.60 -14.91
N SER A 19 38.89 2.17 -13.66
CA SER A 19 39.58 1.02 -13.05
C SER A 19 39.14 -0.33 -13.61
N THR A 20 38.07 -0.37 -14.41
CA THR A 20 37.63 -1.56 -15.15
C THR A 20 38.59 -1.76 -16.32
N HIS A 21 39.82 -2.20 -16.03
CA HIS A 21 40.79 -2.59 -17.04
C HIS A 21 40.29 -3.87 -17.71
N MET A 22 39.43 -3.74 -18.72
CA MET A 22 39.20 -4.80 -19.67
C MET A 22 40.44 -4.86 -20.58
N GLU A 23 41.21 -5.94 -20.47
CA GLU A 23 42.21 -6.28 -21.48
C GLU A 23 41.55 -6.47 -22.86
N GLU A 24 40.23 -6.73 -22.87
CA GLU A 24 39.35 -6.74 -24.04
C GLU A 24 38.82 -5.34 -24.41
N THR A 25 38.61 -5.12 -25.71
CA THR A 25 37.98 -3.89 -26.20
C THR A 25 36.54 -3.77 -25.68
N THR A 26 36.04 -2.53 -25.58
CA THR A 26 34.63 -2.25 -25.23
C THR A 26 33.64 -2.97 -26.15
N GLU A 27 34.01 -3.16 -27.42
CA GLU A 27 33.21 -3.92 -28.39
C GLU A 27 33.11 -5.41 -28.03
N THR A 28 34.22 -6.06 -27.69
CA THR A 28 34.24 -7.48 -27.31
C THR A 28 33.46 -7.70 -26.02
N THR A 29 33.65 -6.84 -25.02
CA THR A 29 32.89 -6.94 -23.78
C THR A 29 31.39 -6.70 -24.00
N ALA A 30 31.01 -5.75 -24.86
CA ALA A 30 29.60 -5.54 -25.22
C ALA A 30 28.98 -6.78 -25.88
N LYS A 31 29.71 -7.47 -26.76
CA LYS A 31 29.26 -8.74 -27.37
C LYS A 31 29.07 -9.84 -26.31
N ASN A 32 29.99 -9.97 -25.37
CA ASN A 32 29.93 -10.96 -24.29
C ASN A 32 28.82 -10.66 -23.28
N TRP A 33 28.54 -9.39 -23.02
CA TRP A 33 27.52 -8.96 -22.06
C TRP A 33 26.12 -8.95 -22.63
N HIS A 34 25.96 -8.77 -23.95
CA HIS A 34 24.65 -8.66 -24.57
C HIS A 34 23.71 -9.85 -24.25
N PRO A 35 24.13 -11.12 -24.34
CA PRO A 35 23.29 -12.26 -23.96
C PRO A 35 22.80 -12.21 -22.50
N LEU A 36 23.57 -11.57 -21.60
CA LEU A 36 23.23 -11.45 -20.18
C LEU A 36 22.27 -10.30 -19.89
N LEU A 37 22.13 -9.34 -20.80
CA LEU A 37 21.36 -8.10 -20.60
C LEU A 37 20.23 -7.93 -21.63
N ALA A 38 20.12 -8.83 -22.61
CA ALA A 38 19.19 -8.73 -23.73
C ALA A 38 17.71 -8.64 -23.30
N ASP A 39 17.35 -9.24 -22.16
CA ASP A 39 16.00 -9.24 -21.59
C ASP A 39 15.67 -7.98 -20.76
N LEU A 40 16.67 -7.16 -20.42
CA LEU A 40 16.45 -5.96 -19.62
C LEU A 40 15.96 -4.78 -20.47
N ASP A 41 15.18 -3.91 -19.87
CA ASP A 41 14.87 -2.62 -20.48
C ASP A 41 16.12 -1.72 -20.49
N ALA A 42 16.34 -0.97 -21.57
CA ALA A 42 17.53 -0.16 -21.74
C ALA A 42 17.58 1.06 -20.78
N ALA A 43 16.42 1.65 -20.47
CA ALA A 43 16.35 2.77 -19.55
C ALA A 43 16.59 2.30 -18.11
N ASP A 44 16.02 1.16 -17.72
CA ASP A 44 16.27 0.54 -16.41
C ASP A 44 17.76 0.23 -16.22
N ALA A 45 18.40 -0.37 -17.23
CA ALA A 45 19.80 -0.73 -17.15
C ALA A 45 20.72 0.51 -17.09
N HIS A 46 20.38 1.56 -17.84
CA HIS A 46 21.11 2.83 -17.77
C HIS A 46 21.01 3.48 -16.39
N GLU A 47 19.81 3.54 -15.81
CA GLU A 47 19.61 4.03 -14.44
C GLU A 47 20.36 3.17 -13.42
N ALA A 48 20.34 1.85 -13.55
CA ALA A 48 21.11 0.94 -12.71
C ALA A 48 22.61 1.25 -12.73
N VAL A 49 23.19 1.47 -13.91
CA VAL A 49 24.61 1.86 -14.05
C VAL A 49 24.89 3.19 -13.35
N ILE A 50 24.01 4.20 -13.48
CA ILE A 50 24.17 5.48 -12.78
C ILE A 50 24.13 5.29 -11.26
N ARG A 51 23.16 4.52 -10.74
CA ARG A 51 23.04 4.26 -9.30
C ARG A 51 24.26 3.51 -8.76
N LEU A 52 24.74 2.50 -9.47
CA LEU A 52 25.91 1.71 -9.09
C LEU A 52 27.20 2.54 -9.17
N GLY A 53 27.38 3.30 -10.24
CA GLY A 53 28.57 4.12 -10.47
C GLY A 53 28.78 5.23 -9.43
N ARG A 54 27.71 5.66 -8.75
CA ARG A 54 27.82 6.58 -7.60
C ARG A 54 28.40 5.94 -6.33
N ARG A 55 28.40 4.60 -6.23
CA ARG A 55 28.71 3.86 -4.99
C ARG A 55 29.87 2.89 -5.16
N ARG A 56 30.23 2.52 -6.39
CA ARG A 56 31.19 1.47 -6.70
C ARG A 56 32.18 1.94 -7.78
N HIS A 57 33.40 1.42 -7.71
CA HIS A 57 34.46 1.70 -8.70
C HIS A 57 34.61 0.58 -9.74
N HIS A 58 33.79 -0.46 -9.65
CA HIS A 58 33.72 -1.59 -10.58
C HIS A 58 32.26 -2.06 -10.68
N ILE A 59 31.81 -2.40 -11.88
CA ILE A 59 30.44 -2.85 -12.18
C ILE A 59 30.54 -4.06 -13.10
N ALA A 60 29.88 -5.17 -12.75
CA ALA A 60 29.72 -6.34 -13.60
C ALA A 60 28.29 -6.45 -14.16
N ALA A 61 28.09 -7.28 -15.19
CA ALA A 61 26.76 -7.52 -15.77
C ALA A 61 25.72 -8.00 -14.74
N VAL A 62 26.15 -8.83 -13.78
CA VAL A 62 25.27 -9.34 -12.71
C VAL A 62 24.79 -8.22 -11.78
N ASP A 63 25.66 -7.27 -11.44
CA ASP A 63 25.30 -6.12 -10.59
C ASP A 63 24.19 -5.30 -11.23
N ILE A 64 24.22 -5.14 -12.55
CA ILE A 64 23.20 -4.42 -13.31
C ILE A 64 21.86 -5.14 -13.23
N ARG A 65 21.86 -6.48 -13.36
CA ARG A 65 20.61 -7.27 -13.22
C ARG A 65 20.00 -7.11 -11.84
N ASP A 66 20.82 -7.14 -10.80
CA ASP A 66 20.38 -7.01 -9.42
C ASP A 66 19.86 -5.59 -9.14
N GLU A 67 20.54 -4.56 -9.61
CA GLU A 67 20.09 -3.18 -9.42
C GLU A 67 18.82 -2.86 -10.26
N VAL A 68 18.68 -3.42 -11.48
CA VAL A 68 17.43 -3.32 -12.26
C VAL A 68 16.27 -3.98 -11.51
N ARG A 69 16.50 -5.15 -10.90
CA ARG A 69 15.50 -5.80 -10.05
C ARG A 69 15.11 -4.89 -8.88
N ALA A 70 16.08 -4.32 -8.19
CA ALA A 70 15.84 -3.39 -7.08
C ALA A 70 15.05 -2.14 -7.52
N ILE A 71 15.36 -1.57 -8.69
CA ILE A 71 14.60 -0.44 -9.28
C ILE A 71 13.13 -0.83 -9.52
N ARG A 72 12.89 -2.02 -10.07
CA ARG A 72 11.53 -2.53 -10.34
C ARG A 72 10.75 -2.79 -9.05
N GLU A 73 11.41 -3.40 -8.07
CA GLU A 73 10.84 -3.61 -6.73
C GLU A 73 10.52 -2.29 -6.04
N GLU A 74 11.38 -1.29 -6.14
CA GLU A 74 11.14 0.06 -5.60
C GLU A 74 9.91 0.72 -6.25
N ARG A 75 9.74 0.56 -7.57
CA ARG A 75 8.54 1.05 -8.27
C ARG A 75 7.27 0.36 -7.79
N LEU A 76 7.33 -0.95 -7.59
CA LEU A 76 6.20 -1.74 -7.06
C LEU A 76 5.90 -1.42 -5.59
N ALA A 77 6.93 -1.09 -4.80
CA ALA A 77 6.77 -0.79 -3.38
C ALA A 77 6.26 0.63 -3.10
N ARG A 78 6.50 1.58 -4.01
CA ARG A 78 6.07 2.98 -3.87
C ARG A 78 4.57 3.12 -3.68
N ASP A 79 3.81 2.21 -4.28
CA ASP A 79 2.40 2.40 -4.58
C ASP A 79 1.66 1.06 -4.46
N PRO A 80 0.58 0.94 -3.65
CA PRO A 80 -0.23 -0.27 -3.65
C PRO A 80 -0.73 -0.61 -5.05
N LEU A 81 -0.64 -1.89 -5.42
CA LEU A 81 -1.09 -2.40 -6.71
C LEU A 81 -2.59 -2.14 -6.87
N PRO A 82 -3.04 -1.57 -8.01
CA PRO A 82 -4.46 -1.48 -8.29
C PRO A 82 -5.06 -2.89 -8.44
N LEU A 83 -6.32 -3.04 -8.05
CA LEU A 83 -7.05 -4.28 -8.24
C LEU A 83 -7.38 -4.45 -9.74
N PRO A 84 -7.26 -5.67 -10.29
CA PRO A 84 -7.81 -5.98 -11.61
C PRO A 84 -9.32 -5.71 -11.68
N ASP A 85 -9.80 -5.29 -12.85
CA ASP A 85 -11.23 -5.11 -13.13
C ASP A 85 -11.91 -6.45 -13.46
N ALA A 86 -11.15 -7.47 -13.87
CA ALA A 86 -11.66 -8.82 -14.09
C ALA A 86 -12.34 -9.39 -12.84
N ASP A 87 -13.42 -10.15 -13.10
CA ASP A 87 -14.16 -10.88 -12.06
C ASP A 87 -13.23 -11.82 -11.27
N PRO A 88 -13.18 -11.72 -9.92
CA PRO A 88 -12.42 -12.64 -9.08
C PRO A 88 -12.83 -14.11 -9.26
N ASP A 89 -14.07 -14.37 -9.69
CA ASP A 89 -14.59 -15.71 -9.96
C ASP A 89 -14.15 -16.25 -11.34
N ASP A 90 -13.39 -15.48 -12.12
CA ASP A 90 -12.57 -15.94 -13.25
C ASP A 90 -11.06 -15.82 -12.93
N PRO A 91 -10.47 -16.84 -12.27
CA PRO A 91 -9.08 -16.78 -11.84
C PRO A 91 -8.07 -16.63 -12.98
N ARG A 92 -8.40 -17.10 -14.20
CA ARG A 92 -7.49 -17.02 -15.34
C ARG A 92 -7.38 -15.59 -15.84
N ARG A 93 -8.54 -14.95 -16.05
CA ARG A 93 -8.59 -13.56 -16.50
C ARG A 93 -8.03 -12.62 -15.45
N TYR A 94 -8.41 -12.83 -14.18
CA TYR A 94 -7.90 -12.05 -13.04
C TYR A 94 -6.37 -12.08 -12.95
N ARG A 95 -5.77 -13.29 -13.04
CA ARG A 95 -4.31 -13.43 -12.97
C ARG A 95 -3.60 -12.77 -14.15
N ALA A 96 -4.14 -12.90 -15.37
CA ALA A 96 -3.55 -12.30 -16.56
C ALA A 96 -3.50 -10.78 -16.44
N GLU A 97 -4.58 -10.17 -15.98
CA GLU A 97 -4.67 -8.72 -15.79
C GLU A 97 -3.77 -8.24 -14.65
N LEU A 98 -3.73 -8.95 -13.52
CA LEU A 98 -2.80 -8.63 -12.43
C LEU A 98 -1.34 -8.64 -12.90
N LEU A 99 -0.94 -9.64 -13.70
CA LEU A 99 0.41 -9.71 -14.26
C LEU A 99 0.70 -8.56 -15.23
N ALA A 100 -0.30 -8.12 -16.02
CA ALA A 100 -0.17 -6.97 -16.89
C ALA A 100 0.03 -5.67 -16.09
N ILE A 101 -0.75 -5.47 -15.02
CA ILE A 101 -0.61 -4.34 -14.09
C ILE A 101 0.79 -4.32 -13.47
N VAL A 102 1.24 -5.44 -12.91
CA VAL A 102 2.57 -5.55 -12.29
C VAL A 102 3.67 -5.26 -13.31
N THR A 103 3.55 -5.79 -14.53
CA THR A 103 4.53 -5.57 -15.60
C THR A 103 4.60 -4.08 -16.00
N ALA A 104 3.44 -3.42 -16.13
CA ALA A 104 3.36 -1.99 -16.45
C ALA A 104 3.99 -1.11 -15.37
N ILE A 105 3.71 -1.38 -14.09
CA ILE A 105 4.29 -0.61 -12.98
C ILE A 105 5.80 -0.86 -12.89
N ALA A 106 6.24 -2.12 -13.00
CA ALA A 106 7.65 -2.48 -12.98
C ALA A 106 8.42 -1.82 -14.12
N SER A 107 7.83 -1.69 -15.32
CA SER A 107 8.44 -0.98 -16.46
C SER A 107 8.37 0.55 -16.36
N GLY A 108 7.80 1.10 -15.28
CA GLY A 108 7.75 2.54 -15.01
C GLY A 108 6.54 3.25 -15.62
N GLN A 109 5.57 2.52 -16.18
CA GLN A 109 4.30 3.10 -16.60
C GLN A 109 3.45 3.44 -15.36
N ARG A 110 2.87 4.65 -15.33
CA ARG A 110 1.82 4.95 -14.35
C ARG A 110 0.55 4.24 -14.79
N VAL A 111 0.07 3.34 -13.96
CA VAL A 111 -1.27 2.77 -14.10
C VAL A 111 -2.23 3.65 -13.31
N GLU A 112 -3.27 4.14 -13.97
CA GLU A 112 -4.29 4.94 -13.29
C GLU A 112 -4.95 4.10 -12.20
N ARG A 113 -5.05 4.69 -11.02
CA ARG A 113 -5.84 4.11 -9.94
C ARG A 113 -7.28 4.52 -10.14
N ALA A 114 -8.19 3.55 -10.17
CA ALA A 114 -9.54 3.86 -9.72
C ALA A 114 -9.42 4.38 -8.27
N PRO A 115 -9.90 5.59 -7.96
CA PRO A 115 -9.86 6.10 -6.60
C PRO A 115 -10.60 5.10 -5.73
N THR A 116 -9.85 4.40 -4.87
CA THR A 116 -10.44 3.59 -3.82
C THR A 116 -11.12 4.60 -2.91
N SER A 117 -12.43 4.75 -3.01
CA SER A 117 -13.18 5.31 -1.89
C SER A 117 -12.74 4.49 -0.67
N PRO A 118 -12.27 5.12 0.42
CA PRO A 118 -11.93 4.36 1.60
C PRO A 118 -13.14 3.49 1.90
N ALA A 119 -12.94 2.18 1.89
CA ALA A 119 -13.97 1.26 2.36
C ALA A 119 -14.38 1.81 3.74
N PRO A 120 -15.68 2.06 3.98
CA PRO A 120 -16.11 2.54 5.28
C PRO A 120 -15.53 1.58 6.32
N PRO A 121 -14.91 2.10 7.40
CA PRO A 121 -14.31 1.24 8.42
C PRO A 121 -15.36 0.20 8.81
N PRO A 122 -15.00 -1.09 8.95
CA PRO A 122 -15.95 -2.11 9.35
C PRO A 122 -16.68 -1.58 10.58
N HIS A 123 -17.97 -1.34 10.46
CA HIS A 123 -18.77 -0.80 11.53
C HIS A 123 -18.65 -1.78 12.70
N ALA A 124 -17.87 -1.41 13.71
CA ALA A 124 -17.80 -2.17 14.95
C ALA A 124 -19.24 -2.22 15.51
N PRO A 125 -19.86 -3.40 15.67
CA PRO A 125 -21.27 -3.52 16.03
C PRO A 125 -21.60 -3.09 17.48
N ALA A 126 -20.63 -2.54 18.22
CA ALA A 126 -20.77 -2.28 19.65
C ALA A 126 -21.36 -0.90 20.02
N ASP A 127 -21.28 0.11 19.14
CA ASP A 127 -21.64 1.49 19.55
C ASP A 127 -23.12 1.84 19.30
N ARG A 128 -23.77 1.18 18.32
CA ARG A 128 -25.22 1.33 18.07
C ARG A 128 -26.05 0.77 19.24
N SER A 129 -25.65 -0.38 19.78
CA SER A 129 -26.32 -1.05 20.91
C SER A 129 -26.38 -0.17 22.17
N ARG A 130 -25.28 0.53 22.51
CA ARG A 130 -25.23 1.42 23.68
C ARG A 130 -26.11 2.65 23.54
N ASN A 131 -26.20 3.23 22.34
CA ASN A 131 -27.06 4.37 22.08
C ASN A 131 -28.55 3.97 22.08
N ASP A 132 -28.88 2.80 21.54
CA ASP A 132 -30.24 2.25 21.57
C ASP A 132 -30.73 1.96 22.99
N LEU A 133 -29.90 1.36 23.84
CA LEU A 133 -30.20 1.13 25.26
C LEU A 133 -30.45 2.46 26.01
N ARG A 134 -29.67 3.48 25.67
CA ARG A 134 -29.82 4.84 26.22
C ARG A 134 -31.13 5.50 25.80
N VAL A 135 -31.54 5.36 24.53
CA VAL A 135 -32.83 5.86 24.04
C VAL A 135 -34.00 5.11 24.67
N ARG A 136 -33.91 3.78 24.82
CA ARG A 136 -34.93 2.96 25.48
C ARG A 136 -35.07 3.32 26.97
N ALA A 137 -33.96 3.56 27.66
CA ALA A 137 -33.97 3.89 29.08
C ALA A 137 -34.71 5.18 29.43
N LEU A 138 -34.73 6.17 28.53
CA LEU A 138 -35.51 7.40 28.74
C LEU A 138 -37.03 7.17 28.65
N ARG A 139 -37.51 6.04 28.12
CA ARG A 139 -38.95 5.73 27.99
C ARG A 139 -39.58 5.17 29.27
N VAL A 140 -38.77 4.67 30.20
CA VAL A 140 -39.22 4.13 31.49
C VAL A 140 -38.89 5.10 32.64
N PRO A 141 -39.68 5.17 33.72
CA PRO A 141 -39.32 5.97 34.89
C PRO A 141 -38.07 5.40 35.57
N CYS A 142 -37.22 6.25 36.14
CA CYS A 142 -36.05 5.79 36.90
C CYS A 142 -36.50 5.23 38.26
N PRO A 143 -36.19 3.97 38.61
CA PRO A 143 -36.55 3.41 39.91
C PRO A 143 -35.86 4.13 41.09
N TRP A 144 -34.67 4.68 40.83
CA TRP A 144 -33.79 5.25 41.85
C TRP A 144 -34.01 6.75 42.07
N CYS A 145 -33.81 7.59 41.04
CA CYS A 145 -33.99 9.05 41.18
C CYS A 145 -35.42 9.53 40.90
N LYS A 146 -36.35 8.63 40.54
CA LYS A 146 -37.76 8.93 40.20
C LYS A 146 -37.95 9.88 39.02
N ALA A 147 -36.93 10.11 38.20
CA ALA A 147 -37.07 10.87 36.95
C ALA A 147 -38.14 10.23 36.05
N ALA A 148 -39.08 11.05 35.58
CA ALA A 148 -40.16 10.62 34.70
C ALA A 148 -39.64 10.22 33.30
N PRO A 149 -40.41 9.46 32.51
CA PRO A 149 -40.13 9.24 31.09
C PRO A 149 -39.86 10.55 30.35
N GLY A 150 -38.89 10.56 29.43
CA GLY A 150 -38.45 11.73 28.67
C GLY A 150 -37.51 12.68 29.42
N HIS A 151 -37.47 12.65 30.76
CA HIS A 151 -36.56 13.49 31.55
C HIS A 151 -35.22 12.79 31.83
N PRO A 152 -34.08 13.51 31.72
CA PRO A 152 -32.78 12.95 32.07
C PRO A 152 -32.70 12.65 33.57
N CYS A 153 -31.83 11.71 33.95
CA CYS A 153 -31.59 11.46 35.37
C CYS A 153 -30.77 12.59 35.99
N THR A 154 -31.12 12.94 37.22
CA THR A 154 -30.44 13.96 38.03
C THR A 154 -29.84 13.34 39.29
N VAL A 155 -28.81 13.98 39.83
CA VAL A 155 -28.26 13.62 41.14
C VAL A 155 -29.30 13.93 42.23
N PRO A 156 -29.73 12.94 43.05
CA PRO A 156 -30.71 13.17 44.10
C PRO A 156 -30.26 14.26 45.07
N ARG A 157 -31.21 15.07 45.55
CA ARG A 157 -31.04 16.29 46.36
C ARG A 157 -30.44 17.51 45.66
N LEU A 158 -29.62 17.34 44.62
CA LEU A 158 -28.99 18.46 43.91
C LEU A 158 -29.74 18.87 42.65
N GLY A 159 -30.54 17.98 42.05
CA GLY A 159 -31.32 18.29 40.84
C GLY A 159 -30.47 18.50 39.57
N ILE A 160 -29.15 18.33 39.67
CA ILE A 160 -28.20 18.54 38.57
C ILE A 160 -28.20 17.30 37.64
N PRO A 161 -28.29 17.48 36.32
CA PRO A 161 -28.16 16.39 35.36
C PRO A 161 -26.81 15.67 35.47
N LEU A 162 -26.82 14.35 35.28
CA LEU A 162 -25.60 13.55 35.28
C LEU A 162 -24.66 13.94 34.12
N LYS A 163 -23.38 14.19 34.44
CA LYS A 163 -22.37 14.62 33.46
C LYS A 163 -21.85 13.48 32.56
N ASN A 164 -21.68 12.28 33.14
CA ASN A 164 -20.97 11.18 32.48
C ASN A 164 -21.89 10.02 32.03
N ALA A 165 -23.17 10.07 32.37
CA ALA A 165 -24.16 9.06 31.99
C ALA A 165 -25.55 9.72 31.89
N PRO A 166 -26.41 9.38 30.92
CA PRO A 166 -27.72 10.02 30.71
C PRO A 166 -28.78 9.54 31.73
N ALA A 167 -28.51 8.38 32.33
CA ALA A 167 -29.43 7.58 33.10
C ALA A 167 -28.65 6.78 34.14
N HIS A 168 -29.22 6.59 35.32
CA HIS A 168 -28.67 5.67 36.31
C HIS A 168 -28.68 4.24 35.79
N ALA A 169 -27.73 3.41 36.24
CA ALA A 169 -27.67 1.99 35.90
C ALA A 169 -29.00 1.27 36.16
N SER A 170 -29.68 1.60 37.26
CA SER A 170 -31.00 1.05 37.62
C SER A 170 -32.11 1.38 36.61
N ARG A 171 -31.98 2.47 35.84
CA ARG A 171 -32.90 2.80 34.74
C ARG A 171 -32.55 2.07 33.46
N LEU A 172 -31.25 1.83 33.20
CA LEU A 172 -30.79 1.02 32.07
C LEU A 172 -31.28 -0.42 32.20
N THR A 173 -31.12 -1.04 33.37
CA THR A 173 -31.61 -2.40 33.66
C THR A 173 -33.13 -2.51 33.61
N ALA A 174 -33.86 -1.46 33.99
CA ALA A 174 -35.32 -1.45 33.91
C ALA A 174 -35.84 -1.35 32.46
N ALA A 175 -35.01 -0.86 31.53
CA ALA A 175 -35.37 -0.67 30.14
C ALA A 175 -35.00 -1.85 29.24
N ASP A 176 -34.15 -2.74 29.74
CA ASP A 176 -33.70 -3.96 29.08
C ASP A 176 -33.76 -5.12 30.10
N PRO A 177 -34.98 -5.55 30.48
CA PRO A 177 -35.15 -6.69 31.37
C PRO A 177 -34.57 -7.97 30.72
N PRO A 178 -34.07 -8.93 31.51
CA PRO A 178 -33.48 -10.18 30.99
C PRO A 178 -34.50 -11.04 30.22
#